data_AF-A0A7W1VW38-F1
#
_entry.id   AF-A0A7W1VW38-F1
#
_cell.length_a   1.000
_cell.length_b   1.000
_cell.length_c   1.000
_cell.angle_alpha   90.00
_cell.angle_beta   90.00
_cell.angle_gamma   90.00
#
_symmetry.space_group_name_H-M   'P 1'
#
loop_
_entity.id
_entity.type
_entity.pdbx_description
1 polymer ?
#
loop_
_entity_poly.entity_id
_entity_poly.type
_entity_poly.pdbx_seq_one_letter_code
_entity_poly.pdbx_strand_id
1 'polypeptide(L)'
;MLDARIFSLERRKRGKLVSACSSNTVTYPALVESSSKKAARRGKQRKSKAESVSSRGPNLFLGFVAFAIAIIVAIPLLNARKKASDTSVATSAAAPSIEIESLPTRVCLYLYLSCLCLFSSGCSDSRTVEYVFPDGFTGIVKIRAMQPNGVSINATNNVITLVFPESGVLDIRSRVPSEEWHIPTARYQSGKPLTVVTDGAGNRSEIALRSVGSVNNKEEWFVIGTFDDLKAAKEKKDGFKWPSN
;
A
#
# COMPACT_ATOMS: atom_id res chain seq x y z
N MET A 1 44.69 -38.84 -20.81
CA MET A 1 45.64 -37.72 -20.98
C MET A 1 44.95 -36.48 -20.42
N LEU A 2 45.09 -36.22 -19.11
CA LEU A 2 45.96 -35.19 -18.50
C LEU A 2 45.45 -33.78 -18.91
N ASP A 3 44.97 -32.91 -18.02
CA ASP A 3 45.65 -32.46 -16.81
C ASP A 3 44.70 -31.83 -15.77
N ALA A 4 44.95 -32.17 -14.50
CA ALA A 4 44.38 -31.54 -13.31
C ALA A 4 45.43 -30.59 -12.70
N ARG A 5 45.06 -29.32 -12.48
CA ARG A 5 45.80 -28.36 -11.64
C ARG A 5 44.79 -27.75 -10.68
N ILE A 6 44.66 -28.22 -9.43
CA ILE A 6 45.52 -27.96 -8.27
C ILE A 6 45.95 -26.49 -8.21
N PHE A 7 45.22 -25.69 -7.44
CA PHE A 7 45.77 -24.49 -6.81
C PHE A 7 45.52 -24.56 -5.31
N SER A 8 46.65 -24.68 -4.62
CA SER A 8 46.80 -24.88 -3.19
C SER A 8 46.98 -23.53 -2.49
N LEU A 9 46.31 -23.38 -1.36
CA LEU A 9 46.70 -22.68 -0.13
C LEU A 9 47.72 -21.53 -0.22
N GLU A 10 47.30 -20.33 0.20
CA GLU A 10 48.20 -19.38 0.86
C GLU A 10 47.52 -18.82 2.13
N ARG A 11 47.88 -19.41 3.27
CA ARG A 11 47.78 -18.79 4.60
C ARG A 11 48.88 -17.74 4.72
N ARG A 12 48.57 -16.54 5.24
CA ARG A 12 49.45 -15.59 5.99
C ARG A 12 48.64 -14.28 6.10
N LYS A 13 48.59 -13.52 7.19
CA LYS A 13 49.35 -13.43 8.45
C LYS A 13 48.47 -12.69 9.46
N ARG A 14 48.61 -13.08 10.73
CA ARG A 14 48.24 -12.28 11.91
C ARG A 14 49.08 -10.99 11.92
N GLY A 15 48.42 -9.83 12.02
CA GLY A 15 49.00 -8.57 12.50
C GLY A 15 48.12 -8.09 13.65
N LYS A 16 48.53 -8.36 14.89
CA LYS A 16 49.25 -7.46 15.80
C LYS A 16 48.41 -6.24 16.21
N LEU A 17 47.79 -6.41 17.38
CA LEU A 17 47.29 -5.36 18.26
C LEU A 17 48.30 -4.24 18.41
N VAL A 18 47.86 -3.01 18.15
CA VAL A 18 48.48 -1.80 18.72
C VAL A 18 47.36 -0.96 19.31
N SER A 19 47.34 -0.95 20.64
CA SER A 19 46.63 -0.01 21.48
C SER A 19 47.36 1.33 21.43
N ALA A 20 46.65 2.40 21.10
CA ALA A 20 47.08 3.77 21.37
C ALA A 20 45.85 4.63 21.65
N CYS A 21 45.68 4.96 22.93
CA CYS A 21 44.87 6.09 23.37
C CYS A 21 45.42 7.38 22.74
N SER A 22 44.57 8.18 22.11
CA SER A 22 44.87 9.58 21.85
C SER A 22 43.61 10.40 22.14
N SER A 23 43.57 10.96 23.33
CA SER A 23 42.58 11.93 23.80
C SER A 23 42.85 13.26 23.09
N ASN A 24 42.17 13.49 21.96
CA ASN A 24 42.19 14.81 21.34
C ASN A 24 41.18 15.71 22.05
N THR A 25 41.68 16.45 23.03
CA THR A 25 40.99 17.61 23.63
C THR A 25 40.90 18.70 22.57
N VAL A 26 39.76 18.82 21.90
CA VAL A 26 39.48 19.95 21.00
C VAL A 26 38.98 21.11 21.85
N THR A 27 39.88 22.05 22.11
CA THR A 27 39.57 23.36 22.68
C THR A 27 38.82 24.19 21.64
N TYR A 28 37.53 24.41 21.85
CA TYR A 28 36.75 25.35 21.05
C TYR A 28 36.97 26.77 21.58
N PRO A 29 37.41 27.73 20.74
CA PRO A 29 37.45 29.12 21.15
C PRO A 29 36.03 29.69 21.30
N ALA A 30 35.90 30.49 22.35
CA ALA A 30 34.70 31.19 22.75
C ALA A 30 34.25 32.23 21.72
N LEU A 31 32.92 32.45 21.72
CA LEU A 31 32.26 33.75 21.59
C LEU A 31 32.82 34.73 20.54
N VAL A 32 32.12 34.82 19.41
CA VAL A 32 31.92 36.11 18.74
C VAL A 32 30.43 36.34 18.55
N GLU A 33 29.91 37.20 19.41
CA GLU A 33 28.66 37.91 19.30
C GLU A 33 28.80 38.98 18.21
N SER A 34 28.01 38.92 17.14
CA SER A 34 27.66 40.08 16.31
C SER A 34 26.41 39.74 15.50
N SER A 35 25.28 40.31 15.89
CA SER A 35 24.78 41.60 15.43
C SER A 35 24.02 41.50 14.10
N SER A 36 22.70 41.63 14.24
CA SER A 36 21.88 42.53 13.42
C SER A 36 22.04 42.45 11.90
N LYS A 37 21.05 41.81 11.25
CA LYS A 37 20.35 42.46 10.13
C LYS A 37 18.99 41.79 9.87
N LYS A 38 17.96 42.45 10.41
CA LYS A 38 16.58 42.42 9.93
C LYS A 38 16.58 42.71 8.43
N ALA A 39 16.32 41.70 7.61
CA ALA A 39 15.92 41.87 6.21
C ALA A 39 14.50 41.34 6.05
N ALA A 40 13.54 42.24 6.22
CA ALA A 40 12.15 42.02 5.89
C ALA A 40 12.01 41.73 4.38
N ARG A 41 11.82 40.46 4.02
CA ARG A 41 11.32 40.08 2.69
C ARG A 41 9.86 39.70 2.80
N ARG A 42 9.00 40.68 2.48
CA ARG A 42 7.60 40.50 2.09
C ARG A 42 7.53 39.58 0.86
N GLY A 43 7.48 38.27 1.11
CA GLY A 43 7.23 37.24 0.11
C GLY A 43 5.72 37.00 -0.02
N LYS A 44 5.13 37.72 -0.97
CA LYS A 44 3.83 37.49 -1.64
C LYS A 44 3.22 36.10 -1.38
N GLN A 45 2.21 36.05 -0.50
CA GLN A 45 1.30 34.92 -0.32
C GLN A 45 0.62 34.61 -1.66
N ARG A 46 1.14 33.65 -2.42
CA ARG A 46 0.38 33.01 -3.49
C ARG A 46 -0.52 31.99 -2.83
N LYS A 47 -1.82 32.32 -2.74
CA LYS A 47 -2.91 31.37 -2.50
C LYS A 47 -2.81 30.28 -3.57
N SER A 48 -2.09 29.20 -3.28
CA SER A 48 -2.22 27.94 -4.02
C SER A 48 -3.58 27.38 -3.68
N LYS A 49 -4.53 27.64 -4.58
CA LYS A 49 -5.84 27.02 -4.64
C LYS A 49 -5.62 25.51 -4.69
N ALA A 50 -5.80 24.84 -3.56
CA ALA A 50 -5.85 23.39 -3.49
C ALA A 50 -7.14 22.95 -4.19
N GLU A 51 -7.04 22.69 -5.49
CA GLU A 51 -8.05 21.91 -6.20
C GLU A 51 -7.86 20.46 -5.74
N SER A 52 -8.61 20.09 -4.70
CA SER A 52 -8.88 18.70 -4.35
C SER A 52 -9.66 18.07 -5.51
N VAL A 53 -8.93 17.55 -6.48
CA VAL A 53 -9.49 16.63 -7.47
C VAL A 53 -9.82 15.34 -6.74
N SER A 54 -11.00 15.34 -6.10
CA SER A 54 -11.65 14.14 -5.60
C SER A 54 -11.97 13.28 -6.81
N SER A 55 -11.04 12.36 -7.09
CA SER A 55 -11.23 11.23 -8.01
C SER A 55 -12.30 10.30 -7.43
N ARG A 56 -13.55 10.75 -7.42
CA ARG A 56 -14.72 9.88 -7.32
C ARG A 56 -14.85 9.19 -8.67
N GLY A 57 -14.20 8.04 -8.80
CA GLY A 57 -14.50 7.13 -9.90
C GLY A 57 -16.02 6.88 -9.94
N PRO A 58 -16.62 6.75 -11.13
CA PRO A 58 -18.04 6.46 -11.24
C PRO A 58 -18.33 5.19 -10.45
N ASN A 59 -19.23 5.28 -9.48
CA ASN A 59 -19.73 4.14 -8.70
C ASN A 59 -20.53 3.23 -9.64
N LEU A 60 -19.83 2.43 -10.45
CA LEU A 60 -20.39 1.39 -11.32
C LEU A 60 -21.40 0.53 -10.55
N PHE A 61 -21.15 0.31 -9.26
CA PHE A 61 -22.02 -0.42 -8.35
C PHE A 61 -23.44 0.17 -8.22
N LEU A 62 -23.57 1.50 -8.14
CA LEU A 62 -24.88 2.17 -8.03
C LEU A 62 -25.69 2.04 -9.33
N GLY A 63 -25.02 2.02 -10.49
CA GLY A 63 -25.66 1.80 -11.79
C GLY A 63 -26.26 0.39 -11.92
N PHE A 64 -25.53 -0.65 -11.51
CA PHE A 64 -26.02 -2.03 -11.58
C PHE A 64 -27.20 -2.28 -10.64
N VAL A 65 -27.19 -1.71 -9.43
CA VAL A 65 -28.30 -1.85 -8.47
C VAL A 65 -29.58 -1.19 -9.02
N ALA A 66 -29.48 0.01 -9.59
CA ALA A 66 -30.62 0.70 -10.17
C ALA A 66 -31.23 -0.09 -11.36
N PHE A 67 -30.39 -0.68 -12.21
CA PHE A 67 -30.83 -1.48 -13.34
C PHE A 67 -31.50 -2.80 -12.91
N ALA A 68 -30.95 -3.47 -11.90
CA ALA A 68 -31.56 -4.69 -11.35
C ALA A 68 -32.95 -4.42 -10.74
N ILE A 69 -33.10 -3.31 -10.00
CA ILE A 69 -34.40 -2.89 -9.44
C ILE A 69 -35.39 -2.59 -10.57
N ALA A 70 -34.96 -1.91 -11.64
CA ALA A 70 -35.82 -1.62 -12.79
C ALA A 70 -36.36 -2.89 -13.47
N ILE A 71 -35.54 -3.93 -13.61
CA ILE A 71 -35.97 -5.23 -14.16
C ILE A 71 -37.00 -5.91 -13.24
N ILE A 72 -36.76 -5.94 -11.93
CA ILE A 72 -37.66 -6.56 -10.95
C ILE A 72 -39.05 -5.88 -10.98
N VAL A 73 -39.10 -4.56 -11.17
CA VAL A 73 -40.37 -3.80 -11.22
C VAL A 73 -41.07 -3.91 -12.59
N ALA A 74 -40.33 -3.98 -13.70
CA ALA A 74 -40.92 -4.00 -15.04
C ALA A 74 -41.61 -5.33 -15.39
N ILE A 75 -41.13 -6.46 -14.88
CA ILE A 75 -41.67 -7.80 -15.21
C ILE A 75 -43.13 -7.97 -14.75
N PRO A 76 -43.53 -7.61 -13.51
CA PRO A 76 -44.94 -7.66 -13.08
C PRO A 76 -45.87 -6.79 -13.92
N LEU A 77 -45.43 -5.59 -14.30
CA LEU A 77 -46.20 -4.61 -15.08
C LEU A 77 -46.51 -5.11 -16.49
N LEU A 78 -45.56 -5.77 -17.15
CA LEU A 78 -45.77 -6.37 -18.46
C LEU A 78 -46.75 -7.55 -18.42
N ASN A 79 -46.71 -8.36 -17.35
CA ASN A 79 -47.65 -9.48 -17.18
C ASN A 79 -49.08 -9.01 -16.88
N ALA A 80 -49.26 -7.90 -16.15
CA ALA A 80 -50.58 -7.32 -15.90
C ALA A 80 -51.24 -6.82 -17.20
N ARG A 81 -50.46 -6.27 -18.14
CA ARG A 81 -50.97 -5.76 -19.42
C ARG A 81 -51.48 -6.86 -20.35
N LYS A 82 -50.90 -8.06 -20.28
CA LYS A 82 -51.32 -9.20 -21.12
C LYS A 82 -52.69 -9.76 -20.69
N LYS A 83 -52.99 -9.78 -19.39
CA LYS A 83 -54.31 -10.22 -18.88
C LYS A 83 -55.48 -9.31 -19.28
N ALA A 84 -55.23 -8.03 -19.56
CA ALA A 84 -56.27 -7.10 -19.97
C ALA A 84 -56.72 -7.30 -21.44
N SER A 85 -55.97 -8.05 -22.26
CA SER A 85 -56.29 -8.22 -23.69
C SER A 85 -57.27 -9.36 -23.98
N ASP A 86 -57.47 -10.30 -23.06
CA ASP A 86 -58.22 -11.54 -23.34
C ASP A 86 -59.62 -11.57 -22.70
N THR A 87 -60.08 -10.46 -22.12
CA THR A 87 -61.40 -10.41 -21.45
C THR A 87 -62.48 -9.82 -22.36
N SER A 88 -62.81 -10.52 -23.44
CA SER A 88 -64.10 -10.30 -24.13
C SER A 88 -64.52 -11.55 -24.90
N VAL A 89 -65.11 -12.54 -24.21
CA VAL A 89 -66.27 -13.36 -24.64
C VAL A 89 -66.66 -14.21 -23.42
N ALA A 90 -67.86 -13.97 -22.90
CA ALA A 90 -68.45 -14.77 -21.83
C ALA A 90 -69.15 -16.01 -22.43
N THR A 91 -68.96 -17.19 -21.85
CA THR A 91 -70.05 -18.18 -21.71
C THR A 91 -69.81 -19.09 -20.51
N SER A 92 -70.84 -19.17 -19.68
CA SER A 92 -71.04 -20.00 -18.49
C SER A 92 -70.78 -21.49 -18.69
N ALA A 93 -69.91 -22.09 -17.87
CA ALA A 93 -69.99 -23.50 -17.43
C ALA A 93 -69.04 -23.76 -16.24
N ALA A 94 -69.45 -24.65 -15.35
CA ALA A 94 -68.90 -24.94 -14.03
C ALA A 94 -67.36 -25.03 -13.93
N ALA A 95 -66.80 -24.34 -12.93
CA ALA A 95 -65.37 -24.15 -12.74
C ALA A 95 -64.72 -25.31 -11.95
N PRO A 96 -63.74 -26.03 -12.52
CA PRO A 96 -62.83 -26.86 -11.76
C PRO A 96 -61.83 -25.98 -11.01
N SER A 97 -61.61 -26.28 -9.72
CA SER A 97 -60.56 -25.72 -8.88
C SER A 97 -59.19 -26.14 -9.38
N ILE A 98 -58.63 -25.37 -10.31
CA ILE A 98 -57.28 -25.55 -10.83
C ILE A 98 -56.31 -24.92 -9.84
N GLU A 99 -55.56 -25.77 -9.13
CA GLU A 99 -54.42 -25.38 -8.33
C GLU A 99 -53.37 -24.75 -9.27
N ILE A 100 -53.25 -23.42 -9.23
CA ILE A 100 -52.24 -22.69 -9.98
C ILE A 100 -50.90 -22.92 -9.29
N GLU A 101 -50.22 -24.00 -9.65
CA GLU A 101 -48.84 -24.23 -9.24
C GLU A 101 -47.97 -23.08 -9.77
N SER A 102 -47.50 -22.25 -8.83
CA SER A 102 -46.69 -21.07 -9.08
C SER A 102 -45.28 -21.44 -9.57
N LEU A 103 -45.14 -21.73 -10.86
CA LEU A 103 -43.83 -21.89 -11.51
C LEU A 103 -42.95 -20.62 -11.61
N PRO A 104 -43.47 -19.36 -11.72
CA PRO A 104 -42.59 -18.20 -11.96
C PRO A 104 -41.76 -17.77 -10.74
N THR A 105 -42.20 -18.13 -9.52
CA THR A 105 -41.50 -17.79 -8.27
C THR A 105 -40.19 -18.57 -8.13
N ARG A 106 -40.17 -19.84 -8.56
CA ARG A 106 -38.95 -20.67 -8.51
C ARG A 106 -37.87 -20.14 -9.45
N VAL A 107 -38.25 -19.76 -10.67
CA VAL A 107 -37.30 -19.21 -11.65
C VAL A 107 -36.70 -17.88 -11.18
N CYS A 108 -37.51 -16.99 -10.59
CA CYS A 108 -37.01 -15.73 -10.03
C CYS A 108 -36.05 -15.96 -8.86
N LEU A 109 -36.35 -16.93 -7.98
CA LEU A 109 -35.49 -17.29 -6.85
C LEU A 109 -34.15 -17.84 -7.32
N TYR A 110 -34.15 -18.71 -8.33
CA TYR A 110 -32.91 -19.26 -8.91
C TYR A 110 -32.04 -18.18 -9.58
N LEU A 111 -32.65 -17.22 -10.29
CA LEU A 111 -31.92 -16.09 -10.87
C LEU A 111 -31.36 -15.14 -9.80
N TYR A 112 -32.09 -14.93 -8.71
CA TYR A 112 -31.59 -14.14 -7.58
C TYR A 112 -30.42 -14.82 -6.89
N LEU A 113 -30.52 -16.12 -6.59
CA LEU A 113 -29.45 -16.91 -5.97
C LEU A 113 -28.22 -17.02 -6.88
N SER A 114 -28.38 -17.22 -8.19
CA SER A 114 -27.24 -17.28 -9.12
C SER A 114 -26.53 -15.93 -9.21
N CYS A 115 -27.27 -14.83 -9.22
CA CYS A 115 -26.72 -13.48 -9.16
C CYS A 115 -25.94 -13.25 -7.86
N LEU A 116 -26.50 -13.64 -6.71
CA LEU A 116 -25.85 -13.52 -5.41
C LEU A 116 -24.53 -14.31 -5.33
N CYS A 117 -24.49 -15.52 -5.91
CA CYS A 117 -23.27 -16.34 -5.99
C CYS A 117 -22.18 -15.73 -6.87
N LEU A 118 -22.56 -15.04 -7.95
CA LEU A 118 -21.60 -14.32 -8.80
C LEU A 118 -21.00 -13.11 -8.08
N PHE A 119 -21.80 -12.43 -7.24
CA PHE A 119 -21.32 -11.30 -6.43
C PHE A 119 -20.46 -11.74 -5.23
N SER A 120 -20.68 -12.93 -4.67
CA SER A 120 -19.87 -13.45 -3.56
C SER A 120 -18.51 -14.03 -3.99
N SER A 121 -18.27 -14.15 -5.30
CA SER A 121 -17.00 -14.64 -5.86
C SER A 121 -15.90 -13.56 -5.93
N GLY A 122 -16.14 -12.38 -5.33
CA GLY A 122 -15.14 -11.32 -5.18
C GLY A 122 -14.01 -11.74 -4.25
N CYS A 123 -13.08 -12.54 -4.76
CA CYS A 123 -11.85 -12.91 -4.09
C CYS A 123 -11.01 -11.64 -3.92
N SER A 124 -11.08 -11.05 -2.73
CA SER A 124 -10.22 -9.96 -2.28
C SER A 124 -8.82 -10.54 -2.05
N ASP A 125 -8.04 -10.69 -3.13
CA ASP A 125 -6.63 -11.05 -3.07
C ASP A 125 -5.84 -9.87 -2.48
N SER A 126 -5.90 -9.69 -1.16
CA SER A 126 -5.02 -8.76 -0.47
C SER A 126 -3.59 -9.26 -0.64
N ARG A 127 -2.78 -8.54 -1.40
CA ARG A 127 -1.36 -8.88 -1.57
C ARG A 127 -0.58 -8.45 -0.35
N THR A 128 0.29 -9.32 0.11
CA THR A 128 1.21 -9.00 1.21
C THR A 128 2.51 -8.46 0.61
N VAL A 129 3.00 -7.34 1.12
CA VAL A 129 4.33 -6.81 0.77
C VAL A 129 5.25 -7.06 1.95
N GLU A 130 6.20 -7.96 1.78
CA GLU A 130 7.19 -8.32 2.79
C GLU A 130 8.50 -7.55 2.56
N TYR A 131 8.84 -6.68 3.48
CA TYR A 131 10.11 -5.96 3.50
C TYR A 131 11.16 -6.74 4.31
N VAL A 132 12.29 -7.09 3.69
CA VAL A 132 13.37 -7.85 4.32
C VAL A 132 14.62 -6.99 4.43
N PHE A 133 15.10 -6.78 5.66
CA PHE A 133 16.22 -5.88 5.96
C PHE A 133 17.45 -6.63 6.48
N PRO A 134 18.68 -6.12 6.28
CA PRO A 134 19.88 -6.68 6.92
C PRO A 134 19.75 -6.71 8.44
N ASP A 135 20.32 -7.72 9.09
CA ASP A 135 20.20 -7.89 10.53
C ASP A 135 20.76 -6.68 11.30
N GLY A 136 19.94 -6.12 12.19
CA GLY A 136 20.32 -4.94 12.99
C GLY A 136 20.29 -3.61 12.23
N PHE A 137 19.83 -3.59 10.98
CA PHE A 137 19.70 -2.36 10.22
C PHE A 137 18.77 -1.36 10.93
N THR A 138 19.26 -0.13 11.10
CA THR A 138 18.50 1.03 11.59
C THR A 138 18.82 2.24 10.73
N GLY A 139 17.81 3.07 10.43
CA GLY A 139 17.99 4.27 9.62
C GLY A 139 16.93 4.44 8.52
N ILE A 140 17.23 5.34 7.58
CA ILE A 140 16.34 5.69 6.48
C ILE A 140 16.41 4.64 5.39
N VAL A 141 15.24 4.21 4.93
CA VAL A 141 15.05 3.27 3.85
C VAL A 141 14.34 3.96 2.69
N LYS A 142 14.76 3.68 1.45
CA LYS A 142 14.14 4.23 0.24
C LYS A 142 13.89 3.16 -0.79
N ILE A 143 12.70 3.19 -1.38
CA ILE A 143 12.37 2.42 -2.59
C ILE A 143 12.30 3.42 -3.74
N ARG A 144 13.06 3.21 -4.81
CA ARG A 144 13.02 4.02 -6.03
C ARG A 144 12.43 3.20 -7.16
N ALA A 145 11.27 3.61 -7.65
CA ALA A 145 10.57 2.97 -8.75
C ALA A 145 11.14 3.36 -10.12
N MET A 146 10.81 2.53 -11.12
CA MET A 146 11.13 2.74 -12.54
C MET A 146 12.63 2.99 -12.81
N GLN A 147 13.52 2.38 -12.03
CA GLN A 147 14.96 2.47 -12.25
C GLN A 147 15.36 1.45 -13.34
N PRO A 148 16.07 1.86 -14.41
CA PRO A 148 16.40 0.97 -15.52
C PRO A 148 17.25 -0.23 -15.08
N ASN A 149 18.13 0.00 -14.09
CA ASN A 149 19.00 -1.02 -13.51
C ASN A 149 18.47 -1.60 -12.19
N GLY A 150 17.20 -1.35 -11.86
CA GLY A 150 16.58 -1.86 -10.64
C GLY A 150 16.41 -3.37 -10.63
N VAL A 151 16.05 -3.91 -9.48
CA VAL A 151 15.66 -5.31 -9.29
C VAL A 151 14.26 -5.53 -9.89
N SER A 152 14.03 -6.70 -10.49
CA SER A 152 12.70 -7.12 -10.91
C SER A 152 11.95 -7.69 -9.72
N ILE A 153 10.76 -7.14 -9.43
CA ILE A 153 9.90 -7.65 -8.37
C ILE A 153 9.11 -8.84 -8.91
N ASN A 154 9.24 -9.98 -8.25
CA ASN A 154 8.41 -11.16 -8.52
C ASN A 154 7.50 -11.41 -7.31
N ALA A 155 6.24 -11.74 -7.58
CA ALA A 155 5.30 -12.16 -6.55
C ALA A 155 5.22 -13.69 -6.54
N THR A 156 5.35 -14.29 -5.36
CA THR A 156 5.23 -15.75 -5.17
C THR A 156 4.18 -15.98 -4.09
N ASN A 157 3.18 -16.82 -4.36
CA ASN A 157 2.10 -17.11 -3.41
C ASN A 157 1.42 -15.86 -2.84
N ASN A 158 1.14 -14.87 -3.70
CA ASN A 158 0.52 -13.58 -3.31
C ASN A 158 1.36 -12.70 -2.37
N VAL A 159 2.65 -13.02 -2.19
CA VAL A 159 3.62 -12.24 -1.42
C VAL A 159 4.61 -11.58 -2.37
N ILE A 160 4.76 -10.27 -2.22
CA ILE A 160 5.80 -9.48 -2.88
C ILE A 160 6.93 -9.28 -1.89
N THR A 161 8.09 -9.91 -2.12
CA THR A 161 9.25 -9.78 -1.22
C THR A 161 10.22 -8.73 -1.74
N LEU A 162 10.57 -7.77 -0.89
CA LEU A 162 11.50 -6.68 -1.17
C LEU A 162 12.72 -6.80 -0.24
N VAL A 163 13.83 -7.27 -0.79
CA VAL A 163 15.08 -7.45 -0.03
C VAL A 163 15.94 -6.19 -0.14
N PHE A 164 16.20 -5.54 0.98
CA PHE A 164 17.01 -4.32 1.02
C PHE A 164 18.49 -4.61 1.17
N PRO A 165 19.36 -3.85 0.47
CA PRO A 165 20.78 -3.85 0.72
C PRO A 165 21.13 -3.07 2.00
N GLU A 166 22.37 -3.21 2.48
CA GLU A 166 22.92 -2.46 3.63
C GLU A 166 22.91 -0.93 3.46
N SER A 167 22.80 -0.44 2.22
CA SER A 167 22.65 1.00 1.97
C SER A 167 21.27 1.55 2.35
N GLY A 168 20.27 0.67 2.57
CA GLY A 168 18.88 1.06 2.77
C GLY A 168 18.16 1.57 1.51
N VAL A 169 18.80 1.52 0.33
CA VAL A 169 18.22 2.01 -0.92
C VAL A 169 17.98 0.85 -1.88
N LEU A 170 16.70 0.59 -2.19
CA LEU A 170 16.28 -0.44 -3.13
C LEU A 170 15.75 0.20 -4.42
N ASP A 171 16.39 -0.13 -5.54
CA ASP A 171 15.97 0.27 -6.87
C ASP A 171 15.13 -0.84 -7.50
N ILE A 172 13.95 -0.51 -8.03
CA ILE A 172 13.04 -1.47 -8.67
C ILE A 172 12.68 -1.02 -10.08
N ARG A 173 12.46 -1.98 -10.99
CA ARG A 173 12.07 -1.69 -12.38
C ARG A 173 10.60 -1.33 -12.54
N SER A 174 9.76 -1.78 -11.62
CA SER A 174 8.31 -1.59 -11.64
C SER A 174 7.88 -0.37 -10.83
N ARG A 175 6.56 -0.17 -10.70
CA ARG A 175 5.96 0.78 -9.74
C ARG A 175 6.13 0.27 -8.31
N VAL A 176 6.08 1.19 -7.33
CA VAL A 176 6.11 0.85 -5.91
C VAL A 176 4.82 0.09 -5.54
N PRO A 177 4.89 -1.05 -4.84
CA PRO A 177 3.72 -1.84 -4.47
C PRO A 177 2.98 -1.29 -3.23
N SER A 178 3.12 -0.01 -2.91
CA SER A 178 2.60 0.59 -1.67
C SER A 178 1.17 1.13 -1.78
N GLU A 179 0.43 0.67 -2.78
CA GLU A 179 -0.98 1.04 -2.92
C GLU A 179 -1.80 0.48 -1.75
N GLU A 180 -2.85 1.21 -1.37
CA GLU A 180 -3.67 1.09 -0.15
C GLU A 180 -4.27 -0.30 0.13
N TRP A 181 -4.23 -1.20 -0.85
CA TRP A 181 -4.77 -2.55 -0.79
C TRP A 181 -3.77 -3.63 -0.34
N HIS A 182 -2.51 -3.26 -0.09
CA HIS A 182 -1.49 -4.20 0.37
C HIS A 182 -1.35 -4.23 1.89
N ILE A 183 -1.09 -5.43 2.43
CA ILE A 183 -0.77 -5.62 3.84
C ILE A 183 0.76 -5.58 3.99
N PRO A 184 1.35 -4.54 4.61
CA PRO A 184 2.79 -4.46 4.79
C PRO A 184 3.24 -5.36 5.94
N THR A 185 4.27 -6.17 5.71
CA THR A 185 4.96 -6.94 6.74
C THR A 185 6.45 -6.67 6.64
N ALA A 186 7.18 -6.80 7.76
CA ALA A 186 8.62 -6.54 7.79
C ALA A 186 9.34 -7.56 8.66
N ARG A 187 10.56 -7.91 8.27
CA ARG A 187 11.47 -8.74 9.06
C ARG A 187 12.93 -8.47 8.72
N TYR A 188 13.81 -8.90 9.59
CA TYR A 188 15.23 -8.99 9.29
C TYR A 188 15.58 -10.26 8.49
N GLN A 189 16.77 -10.32 7.89
CA GLN A 189 17.25 -11.47 7.13
C GLN A 189 17.31 -12.75 7.96
N SER A 190 17.63 -12.64 9.26
CA SER A 190 17.54 -13.72 10.25
C SER A 190 16.13 -14.30 10.43
N GLY A 191 15.08 -13.64 9.91
CA GLY A 191 13.69 -14.03 10.09
C GLY A 191 13.01 -13.36 11.30
N LYS A 192 13.76 -12.59 12.11
CA LYS A 192 13.17 -11.84 13.24
C LYS A 192 12.15 -10.82 12.72
N PRO A 193 10.88 -10.89 13.18
CA PRO A 193 9.83 -9.97 12.71
C PRO A 193 10.09 -8.53 13.19
N LEU A 194 9.65 -7.58 12.39
CA LEU A 194 9.66 -6.14 12.67
C LEU A 194 8.22 -5.61 12.72
N THR A 195 7.90 -4.88 13.79
CA THR A 195 6.62 -4.20 13.91
C THR A 195 6.48 -3.14 12.80
N VAL A 196 5.36 -3.15 12.08
CA VAL A 196 5.02 -2.13 11.07
C VAL A 196 4.01 -1.17 11.68
N VAL A 197 4.30 0.14 11.66
CA VAL A 197 3.42 1.17 12.24
C VAL A 197 2.92 2.10 11.13
N THR A 198 1.64 1.99 10.79
CA THR A 198 0.96 2.80 9.76
C THR A 198 0.39 4.12 10.28
N ASP A 199 -0.20 4.15 11.48
CA ASP A 199 -1.04 5.28 11.93
C ASP A 199 -0.43 6.10 13.08
N GLY A 200 0.89 6.00 13.29
CA GLY A 200 1.58 6.72 14.37
C GLY A 200 1.24 6.25 15.79
N ALA A 201 0.34 5.27 15.95
CA ALA A 201 -0.13 4.73 17.23
C ALA A 201 0.82 3.70 17.89
N GLY A 202 2.09 3.65 17.48
CA GLY A 202 3.07 2.71 18.03
C GLY A 202 3.81 3.26 19.26
N ASN A 203 4.42 2.37 20.04
CA ASN A 203 5.35 2.75 21.10
C ASN A 203 6.46 3.65 20.53
N ARG A 204 6.73 4.80 21.15
CA ARG A 204 7.70 5.79 20.64
C ARG A 204 9.15 5.31 20.72
N SER A 205 9.46 4.49 21.71
CA SER A 205 10.82 4.01 21.99
C SER A 205 11.15 2.68 21.30
N GLU A 206 10.17 2.04 20.66
CA GLU A 206 10.35 0.77 19.96
C GLU A 206 10.92 0.99 18.55
N ILE A 207 11.90 0.14 18.18
CA ILE A 207 12.42 0.05 16.81
C ILE A 207 11.37 -0.65 15.94
N ALA A 208 10.81 0.10 15.00
CA ALA A 208 9.75 -0.37 14.11
C ALA A 208 9.98 0.16 12.69
N LEU A 209 9.35 -0.47 11.68
CA LEU A 209 9.22 0.08 10.34
C LEU A 209 8.12 1.14 10.35
N ARG A 210 8.48 2.38 10.04
CA ARG A 210 7.59 3.55 10.07
C ARG A 210 7.57 4.22 8.72
N SER A 211 6.38 4.53 8.19
CA SER A 211 6.25 5.26 6.93
C SER A 211 6.60 6.74 7.11
N VAL A 212 7.55 7.22 6.31
CA VAL A 212 7.87 8.66 6.19
C VAL A 212 6.97 9.27 5.11
N GLY A 213 6.62 8.49 4.08
CA GLY A 213 5.68 8.81 3.02
C GLY A 213 6.30 8.79 1.62
N SER A 214 5.49 9.06 0.60
CA SER A 214 5.92 9.02 -0.81
C SER A 214 6.41 10.38 -1.35
N VAL A 215 7.23 10.36 -2.40
CA VAL A 215 7.63 11.52 -3.22
C VAL A 215 7.28 11.22 -4.68
N ASN A 216 6.36 12.01 -5.26
CA ASN A 216 5.94 11.94 -6.66
C ASN A 216 5.51 10.55 -7.15
N ASN A 217 5.05 9.65 -6.27
CA ASN A 217 4.73 8.24 -6.58
C ASN A 217 5.90 7.45 -7.21
N LYS A 218 7.13 7.98 -7.11
CA LYS A 218 8.35 7.37 -7.66
C LYS A 218 9.28 6.91 -6.56
N GLU A 219 9.24 7.56 -5.41
CA GLU A 219 10.01 7.16 -4.25
C GLU A 219 9.10 6.96 -3.05
N GLU A 220 9.39 5.93 -2.29
CA GLU A 220 8.76 5.72 -0.99
C GLU A 220 9.82 5.63 0.08
N TRP A 221 9.58 6.35 1.17
CA TRP A 221 10.54 6.53 2.25
C TRP A 221 9.99 5.91 3.53
N PHE A 222 10.84 5.15 4.20
CA PHE A 222 10.59 4.55 5.49
C PHE A 222 11.74 4.85 6.44
N VAL A 223 11.51 4.59 7.72
CA VAL A 223 12.55 4.54 8.76
C VAL A 223 12.39 3.23 9.51
N ILE A 224 13.52 2.57 9.77
CA ILE A 224 13.61 1.52 10.78
C ILE A 224 14.27 2.13 12.00
N GLY A 225 13.46 2.39 13.02
CA GLY A 225 13.91 3.12 14.20
C GLY A 225 12.79 3.54 15.12
N THR A 226 13.14 4.44 16.02
CA THR A 226 12.24 5.04 17.01
C THR A 226 11.36 6.11 16.37
N PHE A 227 10.45 6.69 17.16
CA PHE A 227 9.64 7.82 16.71
C PHE A 227 10.48 9.08 16.45
N ASP A 228 11.58 9.29 17.18
CA ASP A 228 12.45 10.45 16.98
C ASP A 228 13.20 10.34 15.64
N ASP A 229 13.61 9.13 15.26
CA ASP A 229 14.21 8.87 13.94
C ASP A 229 13.21 9.17 12.80
N LEU A 230 11.93 8.82 12.98
CA LEU A 230 10.87 9.16 12.04
C LEU A 230 10.74 10.69 11.89
N LYS A 231 10.78 11.44 12.99
CA LYS A 231 10.70 12.91 12.96
C LYS A 231 11.90 13.51 12.20
N ALA A 232 13.12 13.06 12.52
CA ALA A 232 14.33 13.49 11.84
C ALA A 232 14.31 13.15 10.33
N ALA A 233 13.77 11.98 9.96
CA ALA A 233 13.65 11.60 8.55
C ALA A 233 12.60 12.43 7.80
N LYS A 234 11.47 12.79 8.43
CA LYS A 234 10.47 13.70 7.86
C LYS A 234 11.08 15.07 7.60
N GLU A 235 11.83 15.62 8.56
CA GLU A 235 12.59 16.88 8.38
C GLU A 235 13.53 16.84 7.18
N LYS A 236 14.30 15.75 7.06
CA LYS A 236 15.24 15.55 5.96
C LYS A 236 14.53 15.41 4.61
N LYS A 237 13.38 14.74 4.58
CA LYS A 237 12.59 14.53 3.36
C LYS A 237 12.00 15.84 2.84
N ASP A 238 11.38 16.62 3.72
CA ASP A 238 10.64 17.83 3.33
C ASP A 238 11.58 19.02 3.05
N GLY A 239 12.88 18.88 3.33
CA GLY A 239 13.83 20.00 3.32
C GLY A 239 13.44 21.10 4.33
N PHE A 240 12.59 20.76 5.30
CA PHE A 240 11.90 21.68 6.21
C PHE A 240 12.36 21.45 7.65
N LYS A 241 12.80 22.53 8.32
CA LYS A 241 13.11 22.53 9.75
C LYS A 241 11.83 22.77 10.55
N TRP A 242 11.46 21.85 11.45
CA TRP A 242 10.41 22.13 12.44
C TRP A 242 10.83 23.28 13.36
N PRO A 243 9.91 24.17 13.77
CA PRO A 243 10.22 25.11 14.83
C PRO A 243 10.57 24.32 16.10
N SER A 244 11.67 24.71 16.75
CA SER A 244 12.06 24.18 18.06
C SER A 244 10.95 24.48 19.07
N ASN A 245 10.42 23.43 19.70
CA ASN A 245 9.58 23.56 20.90
C ASN A 245 10.37 24.19 22.04
#